data_AF-A0A1M2V841-F1
#
_entry.id   AF-A0A1M2V841-F1
#
_cell.length_a   1.000
_cell.length_b   1.000
_cell.length_c   1.000
_cell.angle_alpha   90.00
_cell.angle_beta   90.00
_cell.angle_gamma   90.00
#
_symmetry.space_group_name_H-M   'P 1'
#
loop_
_entity.id
_entity.type
_entity.pdbx_description
1 polymer ?
#
loop_
_entity_poly.entity_id
_entity_poly.type
_entity_poly.pdbx_seq_one_letter_code
_entity_poly.pdbx_strand_id
1 'polypeptide(L)'
;MTRPSRIWRAFVPFPSYQVFQRGGYFSVEVIPDSVAVISLNTMYFYDSNTAVGGCTRSDPQDPGNLQFDWLDVQLQMFRERGMQVWLSGHVPPSSRNFYSECYVRYLELSLRYQDTILGHVYGHMNMDHFFLVDAGQLGNDSRSRDTSLAGDDAPSTLKHSKKELYKLLLQEFADLPGAQGLNHDNYAVVNVAPSVVPTYLPSFRIYAYNTTGSLYTAGQLGNATGQPGGSSASLKSRVGALCAEKAYENTWRCNLEQPWHSNAESPSRMNRLWTPLGYAQYTLRGMDGADEKHPPKFKLEYLTFPVTALHPPEAQGAADATDTDEPASDSAHASEGESESEGKKEKGPKFWHPIPRRHLPRLLRNSTIGKSKKFAPYGLEDLTIPSWTALGQRLGRSKAKQLRQRFRRFMYMGADEAT
;
A
#
# COMPACT_ATOMS: atom_id res chain seq x y z
N MET A 1 -13.61 -7.69 29.60
CA MET A 1 -13.17 -7.41 28.22
C MET A 1 -13.28 -5.91 27.95
N THR A 2 -12.16 -5.22 27.76
CA THR A 2 -12.13 -3.84 27.25
C THR A 2 -12.54 -3.85 25.78
N ARG A 3 -13.60 -3.12 25.42
CA ARG A 3 -14.04 -3.01 24.03
C ARG A 3 -12.93 -2.36 23.19
N PRO A 4 -12.60 -2.85 21.98
CA PRO A 4 -11.60 -2.22 21.10
C PRO A 4 -11.79 -0.70 20.93
N SER A 5 -13.05 -0.25 20.90
CA SER A 5 -13.42 1.18 20.86
C SER A 5 -12.94 2.03 22.03
N ARG A 6 -12.67 1.46 23.20
CA ARG A 6 -12.06 2.17 24.33
C ARG A 6 -10.55 2.31 24.20
N ILE A 7 -9.87 1.27 23.69
CA ILE A 7 -8.41 1.27 23.53
C ILE A 7 -8.00 2.22 22.40
N TRP A 8 -8.78 2.25 21.32
CA TRP A 8 -8.47 3.03 20.11
C TRP A 8 -9.00 4.47 20.14
N ARG A 9 -9.52 4.93 21.28
CA ARG A 9 -10.14 6.26 21.43
C ARG A 9 -9.20 7.41 21.01
N ALA A 10 -7.90 7.28 21.26
CA ALA A 10 -6.94 8.33 20.88
C ALA A 10 -6.70 8.43 19.36
N PHE A 11 -7.01 7.37 18.59
CA PHE A 11 -6.68 7.27 17.17
C PHE A 11 -7.90 7.38 16.24
N VAL A 12 -9.09 7.07 16.76
CA VAL A 12 -10.35 7.19 16.00
C VAL A 12 -10.95 8.58 16.25
N PRO A 13 -11.17 9.40 15.22
CA PRO A 13 -11.72 10.74 15.39
C PRO A 13 -13.20 10.70 15.77
N PHE A 14 -13.68 11.70 16.53
CA PHE A 14 -15.04 11.76 17.07
C PHE A 14 -16.15 11.45 16.05
N PRO A 15 -16.12 12.03 14.82
CA PRO A 15 -17.12 11.72 13.80
C PRO A 15 -17.16 10.25 13.35
N SER A 16 -16.04 9.52 13.45
CA SER A 16 -15.92 8.13 12.99
C SER A 16 -16.29 7.09 14.05
N TYR A 17 -16.63 7.48 15.29
CA TYR A 17 -16.85 6.52 16.38
C TYR A 17 -18.04 5.60 16.17
N GLN A 18 -19.17 6.13 15.69
CA GLN A 18 -20.37 5.32 15.50
C GLN A 18 -20.13 4.25 14.42
N VAL A 19 -19.49 4.64 13.32
CA VAL A 19 -19.08 3.75 12.24
C VAL A 19 -18.10 2.70 12.77
N PHE A 20 -17.08 3.12 13.53
CA PHE A 20 -16.10 2.21 14.11
C PHE A 20 -16.71 1.21 15.10
N GLN A 21 -17.63 1.67 15.96
CA GLN A 21 -18.30 0.79 16.93
C GLN A 21 -19.19 -0.26 16.27
N ARG A 22 -19.81 0.09 15.13
CA ARG A 22 -20.73 -0.81 14.41
C ARG A 22 -19.98 -1.77 13.49
N GLY A 23 -19.00 -1.28 12.74
CA GLY A 23 -18.36 -2.03 11.65
C GLY A 23 -16.87 -2.32 11.82
N GLY A 24 -16.19 -1.70 12.80
CA GLY A 24 -14.75 -1.89 13.00
C GLY A 24 -13.86 -1.21 11.95
N TYR A 25 -14.40 -0.27 11.18
CA TYR A 25 -13.67 0.51 10.17
C TYR A 25 -13.88 2.00 10.40
N PHE A 26 -12.92 2.82 9.94
CA PHE A 26 -12.94 4.27 10.10
C PHE A 26 -12.00 4.97 9.12
N SER A 27 -12.19 6.27 8.95
CA SER A 27 -11.26 7.17 8.28
C SER A 27 -10.70 8.20 9.28
N VAL A 28 -9.48 8.66 9.05
CA VAL A 28 -8.82 9.71 9.84
C VAL A 28 -7.88 10.53 8.95
N GLU A 29 -7.86 11.84 9.16
CA GLU A 29 -6.88 12.73 8.52
C GLU A 29 -5.58 12.68 9.31
N VAL A 30 -4.54 12.14 8.68
CA VAL A 30 -3.20 12.05 9.29
C VAL A 30 -2.36 13.29 8.99
N ILE A 31 -2.70 14.01 7.92
CA ILE A 31 -2.27 15.37 7.64
C ILE A 31 -3.55 16.15 7.35
N PRO A 32 -3.98 17.07 8.22
CA PRO A 32 -5.22 17.82 8.07
C PRO A 32 -5.38 18.41 6.67
N ASP A 33 -6.58 18.25 6.09
CA ASP A 33 -6.96 18.76 4.76
C ASP A 33 -6.05 18.33 3.60
N SER A 34 -5.17 17.34 3.80
CA SER A 34 -4.19 16.90 2.79
C SER A 34 -4.15 15.39 2.59
N VAL A 35 -3.99 14.62 3.68
CA VAL A 35 -3.83 13.16 3.60
C VAL A 35 -4.69 12.47 4.65
N ALA A 36 -5.50 11.53 4.20
CA ALA A 36 -6.29 10.65 5.04
C ALA A 36 -5.86 9.19 4.95
N VAL A 37 -6.15 8.42 5.99
CA VAL A 37 -6.05 6.96 6.00
C VAL A 37 -7.44 6.40 6.22
N ILE A 38 -7.84 5.45 5.39
CA ILE A 38 -9.05 4.66 5.56
C ILE A 38 -8.66 3.25 6.02
N SER A 39 -9.05 2.90 7.24
CA SER A 39 -8.84 1.58 7.84
C SER A 39 -10.09 0.72 7.62
N LEU A 40 -9.94 -0.32 6.80
CA LEU A 40 -10.99 -1.26 6.44
C LEU A 40 -10.96 -2.49 7.34
N ASN A 41 -12.14 -2.87 7.86
CA ASN A 41 -12.41 -4.19 8.39
C ASN A 41 -12.54 -5.24 7.26
N THR A 42 -11.42 -5.71 6.75
CA THR A 42 -11.38 -6.70 5.66
C THR A 42 -11.95 -8.07 6.03
N MET A 43 -12.29 -8.32 7.29
CA MET A 43 -12.94 -9.57 7.69
C MET A 43 -14.35 -9.69 7.11
N TYR A 44 -15.00 -8.58 6.73
CA TYR A 44 -16.28 -8.62 6.01
C TYR A 44 -16.14 -9.04 4.55
N PHE A 45 -14.92 -9.08 4.02
CA PHE A 45 -14.66 -9.49 2.64
C PHE A 45 -14.03 -10.89 2.56
N TYR A 46 -13.46 -11.37 3.67
CA TYR A 46 -12.68 -12.60 3.75
C TYR A 46 -13.55 -13.84 3.51
N ASP A 47 -13.21 -14.65 2.51
CA ASP A 47 -13.97 -15.81 2.05
C ASP A 47 -14.11 -16.94 3.08
N SER A 48 -13.19 -17.00 4.04
CA SER A 48 -13.21 -17.96 5.15
C SER A 48 -14.07 -17.48 6.32
N ASN A 49 -14.57 -16.24 6.30
CA ASN A 49 -15.51 -15.74 7.29
C ASN A 49 -16.94 -16.07 6.88
N THR A 50 -17.45 -17.21 7.34
CA THR A 50 -18.80 -17.67 7.04
C THR A 50 -19.93 -16.89 7.72
N ALA A 51 -19.60 -15.89 8.54
CA ALA A 51 -20.58 -15.02 9.20
C ALA A 51 -21.07 -13.84 8.34
N VAL A 52 -20.57 -13.71 7.10
CA VAL A 52 -20.97 -12.66 6.15
C VAL A 52 -21.49 -13.26 4.84
N GLY A 53 -22.25 -12.47 4.08
CA GLY A 53 -22.93 -12.88 2.84
C GLY A 53 -22.11 -12.71 1.57
N GLY A 54 -20.84 -12.29 1.68
CA GLY A 54 -19.92 -12.23 0.54
C GLY A 54 -20.22 -11.12 -0.46
N CYS A 55 -20.79 -10.00 -0.01
CA CYS A 55 -21.07 -8.81 -0.80
C CYS A 55 -21.92 -9.06 -2.07
N THR A 56 -22.80 -10.05 -2.07
CA THR A 56 -23.68 -10.27 -3.23
C THR A 56 -24.58 -9.05 -3.47
N ARG A 57 -24.85 -8.70 -4.73
CA ARG A 57 -25.69 -7.54 -5.06
C ARG A 57 -27.13 -7.67 -4.55
N SER A 58 -27.62 -8.90 -4.40
CA SER A 58 -28.95 -9.21 -3.88
C SER A 58 -29.11 -8.95 -2.39
N ASP A 59 -28.02 -8.81 -1.63
CA ASP A 59 -28.06 -8.54 -0.19
C ASP A 59 -27.39 -7.20 0.15
N PRO A 60 -28.07 -6.06 -0.10
CA PRO A 60 -27.50 -4.74 0.18
C PRO A 60 -27.26 -4.48 1.68
N GLN A 61 -27.82 -5.30 2.58
CA GLN A 61 -27.61 -5.16 4.03
C GLN A 61 -26.44 -6.00 4.56
N ASP A 62 -25.80 -6.79 3.70
CA ASP A 62 -24.55 -7.47 4.04
C ASP A 62 -23.53 -6.44 4.57
N PRO A 63 -22.86 -6.73 5.71
CA PRO A 63 -21.88 -5.80 6.30
C PRO A 63 -20.75 -5.42 5.35
N GLY A 64 -20.35 -6.30 4.43
CA GLY A 64 -19.37 -6.00 3.39
C GLY A 64 -19.91 -5.00 2.38
N ASN A 65 -21.16 -5.15 1.93
CA ASN A 65 -21.81 -4.17 1.05
C ASN A 65 -21.94 -2.79 1.70
N LEU A 66 -22.40 -2.73 2.96
CA LEU A 66 -22.52 -1.47 3.70
C LEU A 66 -21.16 -0.77 3.85
N GLN A 67 -20.09 -1.54 4.07
CA GLN A 67 -18.74 -0.99 4.17
C GLN A 67 -18.22 -0.46 2.83
N PHE A 68 -18.51 -1.13 1.71
CA PHE A 68 -18.13 -0.64 0.38
C PHE A 68 -18.91 0.61 -0.01
N ASP A 69 -20.20 0.69 0.31
CA ASP A 69 -21.00 1.91 0.09
C ASP A 69 -20.41 3.08 0.91
N TRP A 70 -20.05 2.83 2.16
CA TRP A 70 -19.35 3.81 3.00
C TRP A 70 -17.99 4.21 2.41
N LEU A 71 -17.19 3.25 1.93
CA LEU A 71 -15.88 3.51 1.33
C LEU A 71 -15.98 4.40 0.09
N ASP A 72 -16.97 4.15 -0.77
CA ASP A 72 -17.24 4.98 -1.96
C ASP A 72 -17.50 6.43 -1.55
N VAL A 73 -18.41 6.65 -0.58
CA VAL A 73 -18.70 7.99 -0.05
C VAL A 73 -17.45 8.66 0.54
N GLN A 74 -16.62 7.93 1.29
CA GLN A 74 -15.38 8.50 1.84
C GLN A 74 -14.40 8.92 0.75
N LEU A 75 -14.16 8.05 -0.25
CA LEU A 75 -13.25 8.35 -1.35
C LEU A 75 -13.73 9.54 -2.16
N GLN A 76 -15.03 9.60 -2.46
CA GLN A 76 -15.64 10.73 -3.14
C GLN A 76 -15.46 12.04 -2.34
N MET A 77 -15.74 12.03 -1.04
CA MET A 77 -15.58 13.22 -0.18
C MET A 77 -14.12 13.70 -0.11
N PHE A 78 -13.15 12.78 0.01
CA PHE A 78 -11.73 13.16 0.02
C PHE A 78 -11.28 13.69 -1.34
N ARG A 79 -11.74 13.09 -2.43
CA ARG A 79 -11.47 13.55 -3.79
C ARG A 79 -12.01 14.96 -4.03
N GLU A 80 -13.24 15.25 -3.62
CA GLU A 80 -13.85 16.58 -3.72
C GLU A 80 -13.10 17.65 -2.92
N ARG A 81 -12.47 17.25 -1.81
CA ARG A 81 -11.60 18.11 -1.00
C ARG A 81 -10.17 18.20 -1.54
N GLY A 82 -9.83 17.53 -2.64
CA GLY A 82 -8.47 17.49 -3.19
C GLY A 82 -7.47 16.73 -2.32
N MET A 83 -7.95 15.89 -1.41
CA MET A 83 -7.11 15.12 -0.49
C MET A 83 -6.65 13.80 -1.11
N GLN A 84 -5.57 13.25 -0.56
CA GLN A 84 -5.02 11.96 -0.95
C GLN A 84 -5.24 10.92 0.15
N VAL A 85 -5.37 9.65 -0.23
CA VAL A 85 -5.83 8.59 0.66
C VAL A 85 -4.91 7.37 0.63
N TRP A 86 -4.59 6.83 1.80
CA TRP A 86 -4.08 5.47 1.95
C TRP A 86 -5.20 4.52 2.36
N LEU A 87 -5.29 3.37 1.69
CA LEU A 87 -6.15 2.27 2.14
C LEU A 87 -5.33 1.27 2.97
N SER A 88 -5.87 0.90 4.13
CA SER A 88 -5.27 -0.12 5.00
C SER A 88 -6.29 -1.16 5.41
N GLY A 89 -5.85 -2.41 5.56
CA GLY A 89 -6.66 -3.51 6.08
C GLY A 89 -5.81 -4.69 6.54
N HIS A 90 -6.46 -5.74 7.05
CA HIS A 90 -5.74 -6.92 7.53
C HIS A 90 -5.49 -7.94 6.41
N VAL A 91 -6.57 -8.51 5.86
CA VAL A 91 -6.55 -9.52 4.79
C VAL A 91 -6.40 -8.82 3.45
N PRO A 92 -5.40 -9.16 2.62
CA PRO A 92 -5.19 -8.48 1.36
C PRO A 92 -6.26 -8.82 0.32
N PRO A 93 -6.66 -7.83 -0.50
CA PRO A 93 -7.74 -7.93 -1.48
C PRO A 93 -7.31 -8.72 -2.72
N SER A 94 -7.34 -10.04 -2.63
CA SER A 94 -7.11 -10.94 -3.76
C SER A 94 -8.34 -11.82 -4.00
N SER A 95 -8.47 -12.34 -5.23
CA SER A 95 -9.54 -13.29 -5.57
C SER A 95 -9.48 -14.60 -4.78
N ARG A 96 -8.36 -14.89 -4.11
CA ARG A 96 -8.15 -16.08 -3.28
C ARG A 96 -8.39 -15.86 -1.79
N ASN A 97 -8.55 -14.61 -1.38
CA ASN A 97 -8.84 -14.25 0.00
C ASN A 97 -10.25 -13.67 0.13
N PHE A 98 -10.73 -12.95 -0.87
CA PHE A 98 -12.02 -12.28 -0.80
C PHE A 98 -13.09 -13.09 -1.53
N TYR A 99 -14.33 -13.03 -1.02
CA TYR A 99 -15.48 -13.44 -1.80
C TYR A 99 -15.48 -12.74 -3.17
N SER A 100 -15.84 -13.45 -4.23
CA SER A 100 -15.74 -12.96 -5.62
C SER A 100 -16.38 -11.58 -5.80
N GLU A 101 -17.59 -11.37 -5.30
CA GLU A 101 -18.31 -10.10 -5.42
C GLU A 101 -17.68 -8.99 -4.56
N CYS A 102 -17.15 -9.32 -3.37
CA CYS A 102 -16.38 -8.35 -2.58
C CYS A 102 -15.09 -7.93 -3.30
N TYR A 103 -14.39 -8.87 -3.96
CA TYR A 103 -13.20 -8.57 -4.74
C TYR A 103 -13.50 -7.64 -5.92
N VAL A 104 -14.61 -7.89 -6.63
CA VAL A 104 -15.08 -7.03 -7.74
C VAL A 104 -15.28 -5.58 -7.26
N ARG A 105 -16.00 -5.39 -6.14
CA ARG A 105 -16.26 -4.05 -5.58
C ARG A 105 -14.98 -3.35 -5.15
N TYR A 106 -14.08 -4.07 -4.48
CA TYR A 106 -12.79 -3.52 -4.05
C TYR A 106 -11.93 -3.09 -5.25
N LEU A 107 -11.84 -3.95 -6.27
CA LEU A 107 -11.11 -3.68 -7.49
C LEU A 107 -11.65 -2.44 -8.18
N GLU A 108 -12.97 -2.36 -8.35
CA GLU A 108 -13.62 -1.22 -9.01
C GLU A 108 -13.30 0.10 -8.31
N LEU A 109 -13.44 0.17 -6.99
CA LEU A 109 -13.11 1.36 -6.20
C LEU A 109 -11.61 1.71 -6.29
N SER A 110 -10.74 0.70 -6.29
CA SER A 110 -9.28 0.91 -6.38
C SER A 110 -8.86 1.49 -7.73
N LEU A 111 -9.50 1.07 -8.82
CA LEU A 111 -9.23 1.58 -10.17
C LEU A 111 -9.93 2.90 -10.44
N ARG A 112 -11.16 3.08 -9.93
CA ARG A 112 -11.94 4.30 -10.08
C ARG A 112 -11.30 5.50 -9.40
N TYR A 113 -10.65 5.32 -8.25
CA TYR A 113 -10.06 6.42 -7.47
C TYR A 113 -8.53 6.48 -7.55
N GLN A 114 -7.93 6.13 -8.70
CA GLN A 114 -6.46 6.20 -8.89
C GLN A 114 -5.89 7.61 -8.71
N ASP A 115 -6.67 8.66 -8.93
CA ASP A 115 -6.24 10.06 -8.71
C ASP A 115 -6.28 10.52 -7.24
N THR A 116 -6.82 9.66 -6.36
CA THR A 116 -7.05 9.95 -4.93
C THR A 116 -6.31 8.95 -4.04
N ILE A 117 -6.22 7.68 -4.43
CA ILE A 117 -5.58 6.62 -3.64
C ILE A 117 -4.07 6.57 -3.94
N LEU A 118 -3.25 6.77 -2.92
CA LEU A 118 -1.78 6.72 -3.00
C LEU A 118 -1.23 5.29 -2.98
N GLY A 119 -1.92 4.39 -2.29
CA GLY A 119 -1.48 3.02 -2.13
C GLY A 119 -2.30 2.24 -1.12
N HIS A 120 -2.05 0.93 -1.11
CA HIS A 120 -2.79 -0.09 -0.39
C HIS A 120 -1.84 -0.90 0.48
N VAL A 121 -2.07 -0.94 1.80
CA VAL A 121 -1.18 -1.61 2.77
C VAL A 121 -1.92 -2.65 3.62
N TYR A 122 -1.45 -3.90 3.54
CA TYR A 122 -2.11 -5.07 4.11
C TYR A 122 -1.11 -6.00 4.81
N GLY A 123 -1.63 -7.00 5.53
CA GLY A 123 -0.85 -8.01 6.25
C GLY A 123 -1.39 -9.42 6.01
N HIS A 124 -1.72 -10.13 7.09
CA HIS A 124 -2.32 -11.48 7.14
C HIS A 124 -1.45 -12.63 6.62
N MET A 125 -0.78 -12.45 5.49
CA MET A 125 0.01 -13.49 4.82
C MET A 125 1.35 -13.78 5.51
N ASN A 126 1.76 -12.92 6.46
CA ASN A 126 3.03 -12.99 7.19
C ASN A 126 4.28 -13.09 6.30
N MET A 127 4.18 -12.62 5.05
CA MET A 127 5.19 -12.74 4.00
C MET A 127 5.29 -11.42 3.25
N ASP A 128 6.52 -10.99 2.94
CA ASP A 128 6.77 -9.75 2.22
C ASP A 128 6.51 -9.92 0.71
N HIS A 129 5.43 -9.33 0.22
CA HIS A 129 5.19 -9.33 -1.21
C HIS A 129 4.31 -8.15 -1.62
N PHE A 130 4.12 -8.04 -2.92
CA PHE A 130 3.14 -7.17 -3.52
C PHE A 130 2.43 -7.95 -4.62
N PHE A 131 1.26 -7.48 -4.99
CA PHE A 131 0.55 -7.96 -6.18
C PHE A 131 -0.21 -6.81 -6.80
N LEU A 132 -0.73 -7.05 -8.00
CA LEU A 132 -1.51 -6.09 -8.76
C LEU A 132 -2.96 -6.51 -8.74
N VAL A 133 -3.82 -5.58 -8.34
CA VAL A 133 -5.25 -5.64 -8.65
C VAL A 133 -5.37 -5.30 -10.12
N ASP A 134 -5.91 -6.21 -10.93
CA ASP A 134 -5.90 -6.14 -12.39
C ASP A 134 -7.31 -6.25 -12.97
N ALA A 135 -7.74 -5.22 -13.70
CA ALA A 135 -9.03 -5.18 -14.40
C ALA A 135 -9.24 -6.37 -15.36
N GLY A 136 -8.16 -6.89 -15.95
CA GLY A 136 -8.21 -8.04 -16.86
C GLY A 136 -8.69 -9.33 -16.19
N GLN A 137 -8.52 -9.44 -14.87
CA GLN A 137 -9.04 -10.59 -14.10
C GLN A 137 -10.57 -10.59 -14.03
N LEU A 138 -11.23 -9.46 -14.30
CA LEU A 138 -12.68 -9.37 -14.29
C LEU A 138 -13.33 -9.75 -15.63
N GLY A 139 -12.60 -9.61 -16.74
CA GLY A 139 -13.08 -9.95 -18.08
C GLY A 139 -12.85 -11.40 -18.51
N ASN A 140 -11.96 -12.12 -17.82
CA ASN A 140 -11.81 -13.56 -18.02
C ASN A 140 -12.70 -14.31 -17.04
N ASP A 141 -13.48 -15.26 -17.55
CA ASP A 141 -14.33 -16.15 -16.77
C ASP A 141 -13.47 -16.72 -15.62
N SER A 142 -13.72 -16.26 -14.40
CA SER A 142 -12.83 -16.50 -13.26
C SER A 142 -12.76 -17.99 -12.88
N ARG A 143 -13.53 -18.84 -13.57
CA ARG A 143 -13.43 -20.30 -13.60
C ARG A 143 -12.20 -20.84 -14.35
N SER A 144 -11.65 -20.12 -15.33
CA SER A 144 -10.55 -20.64 -16.18
C SER A 144 -9.16 -20.61 -15.51
N ARG A 145 -8.97 -19.87 -14.41
CA ARG A 145 -7.72 -19.91 -13.63
C ARG A 145 -7.80 -20.81 -12.39
N ASP A 146 -8.96 -21.41 -12.13
CA ASP A 146 -9.21 -22.24 -10.95
C ASP A 146 -9.17 -23.75 -11.23
N THR A 147 -9.27 -24.19 -12.50
CA THR A 147 -9.44 -25.62 -12.82
C THR A 147 -8.16 -26.44 -12.99
N SER A 148 -6.96 -25.87 -12.80
CA SER A 148 -5.71 -26.66 -12.85
C SER A 148 -5.06 -26.93 -11.49
N LEU A 149 -5.59 -26.37 -10.38
CA LEU A 149 -5.03 -26.56 -9.03
C LEU A 149 -6.06 -26.68 -7.90
N ALA A 150 -7.36 -26.50 -8.15
CA ALA A 150 -8.41 -26.74 -7.15
C ALA A 150 -8.98 -28.16 -7.30
N GLY A 151 -8.62 -29.04 -6.37
CA GLY A 151 -9.44 -30.21 -6.06
C GLY A 151 -10.63 -29.78 -5.21
N ASP A 152 -11.76 -30.46 -5.42
CA ASP A 152 -13.11 -30.15 -4.95
C ASP A 152 -13.25 -29.80 -3.45
N ASP A 153 -14.21 -28.89 -3.19
CA ASP A 153 -14.98 -28.68 -1.96
C ASP A 153 -14.24 -28.72 -0.61
N ALA A 154 -13.58 -27.61 -0.25
CA ALA A 154 -13.31 -27.26 1.16
C ALA A 154 -13.12 -25.74 1.36
N PRO A 155 -13.49 -25.17 2.52
CA PRO A 155 -13.26 -23.76 2.83
C PRO A 155 -11.77 -23.42 2.76
N SER A 156 -11.43 -22.35 2.04
CA SER A 156 -10.08 -21.85 1.70
C SER A 156 -9.35 -21.23 2.90
N THR A 157 -9.20 -21.99 3.98
CA THR A 157 -8.08 -21.76 4.90
C THR A 157 -6.78 -21.87 4.11
N LEU A 158 -5.80 -21.01 4.39
CA LEU A 158 -4.43 -21.01 3.86
C LEU A 158 -3.69 -22.36 4.05
N LYS A 159 -4.15 -23.41 3.36
CA LYS A 159 -3.55 -24.73 3.21
C LYS A 159 -2.75 -24.85 1.91
N HIS A 160 -2.60 -23.77 1.16
CA HIS A 160 -1.75 -23.76 -0.02
C HIS A 160 -0.30 -23.48 0.39
N SER A 161 0.59 -24.40 0.03
CA SER A 161 1.99 -24.33 0.46
C SER A 161 2.64 -23.01 0.04
N LYS A 162 3.56 -22.49 0.87
CA LYS A 162 4.41 -21.31 0.59
C LYS A 162 4.86 -21.23 -0.88
N LYS A 163 5.30 -22.37 -1.43
CA LYS A 163 5.76 -22.52 -2.81
C LYS A 163 4.71 -22.13 -3.86
N GLU A 164 3.42 -22.33 -3.58
CA GLU A 164 2.33 -22.01 -4.50
C GLU A 164 2.09 -20.50 -4.62
N LEU A 165 2.12 -19.74 -3.52
CA LEU A 165 1.96 -18.28 -3.59
C LEU A 165 3.08 -17.63 -4.41
N TYR A 166 4.34 -18.04 -4.21
CA TYR A 166 5.47 -17.53 -4.99
C TYR A 166 5.32 -17.84 -6.49
N LYS A 167 4.94 -19.07 -6.85
CA LYS A 167 4.73 -19.44 -8.27
C LYS A 167 3.59 -18.63 -8.88
N LEU A 168 2.50 -18.46 -8.14
CA LEU A 168 1.33 -17.71 -8.58
C LEU A 168 1.66 -16.25 -8.87
N LEU A 169 2.35 -15.56 -7.96
CA LEU A 169 2.79 -14.20 -8.19
C LEU A 169 3.68 -14.10 -9.43
N LEU A 170 4.62 -15.04 -9.62
CA LEU A 170 5.45 -15.05 -10.83
C LEU A 170 4.65 -15.28 -12.12
N GLN A 171 3.56 -16.06 -12.06
CA GLN A 171 2.66 -16.25 -13.19
C GLN A 171 1.89 -14.96 -13.49
N GLU A 172 1.29 -14.32 -12.48
CA GLU A 172 0.59 -13.04 -12.64
C GLU A 172 1.52 -11.97 -13.23
N PHE A 173 2.76 -11.92 -12.77
CA PHE A 173 3.78 -11.01 -13.30
C PHE A 173 4.21 -11.35 -14.73
N ALA A 174 4.19 -12.63 -15.12
CA ALA A 174 4.49 -13.07 -16.48
C ALA A 174 3.33 -12.78 -17.45
N ASP A 175 2.10 -12.75 -16.95
CA ASP A 175 0.90 -12.44 -17.71
C ASP A 175 0.72 -10.94 -17.98
N LEU A 176 1.53 -10.07 -17.36
CA LEU A 176 1.50 -8.63 -17.62
C LEU A 176 1.81 -8.33 -19.09
N PRO A 177 1.03 -7.44 -19.74
CA PRO A 177 1.32 -6.98 -21.10
C PRO A 177 2.73 -6.40 -21.20
N GLY A 178 3.35 -6.49 -22.38
CA GLY A 178 4.60 -5.80 -22.65
C GLY A 178 4.47 -4.27 -22.55
N ALA A 179 5.58 -3.55 -22.39
CA ALA A 179 5.59 -2.11 -22.10
C ALA A 179 4.75 -1.24 -23.06
N GLN A 180 4.69 -1.60 -24.35
CA GLN A 180 3.91 -0.86 -25.36
C GLN A 180 2.38 -1.07 -25.23
N GLY A 181 1.94 -2.18 -24.63
CA GLY A 181 0.52 -2.51 -24.43
C GLY A 181 0.04 -2.36 -22.99
N LEU A 182 0.90 -1.87 -22.09
CA LEU A 182 0.58 -1.77 -20.67
C LEU A 182 -0.21 -0.49 -20.39
N ASN A 183 -1.52 -0.65 -20.20
CA ASN A 183 -2.37 0.42 -19.70
C ASN A 183 -2.47 0.35 -18.17
N HIS A 184 -1.78 1.26 -17.51
CA HIS A 184 -1.74 1.38 -16.05
C HIS A 184 -3.08 1.76 -15.39
N ASP A 185 -4.07 2.25 -16.15
CA ASP A 185 -5.43 2.50 -15.64
C ASP A 185 -6.10 1.20 -15.18
N ASN A 186 -5.61 0.05 -15.65
CA ASN A 186 -6.13 -1.27 -15.29
C ASN A 186 -5.54 -1.84 -14.01
N TYR A 187 -4.59 -1.15 -13.36
CA TYR A 187 -3.81 -1.72 -12.27
C TYR A 187 -3.81 -0.85 -11.01
N ALA A 188 -4.01 -1.46 -9.85
CA ALA A 188 -3.66 -0.87 -8.56
C ALA A 188 -2.66 -1.77 -7.84
N VAL A 189 -1.81 -1.20 -6.99
CA VAL A 189 -0.74 -1.95 -6.31
C VAL A 189 -1.11 -2.19 -4.86
N VAL A 190 -1.03 -3.45 -4.44
CA VAL A 190 -1.22 -3.86 -3.05
C VAL A 190 0.11 -4.29 -2.45
N ASN A 191 0.50 -3.64 -1.35
CA ASN A 191 1.67 -4.00 -0.57
C ASN A 191 1.25 -4.87 0.62
N VAL A 192 1.86 -6.04 0.77
CA VAL A 192 1.65 -6.93 1.91
C VAL A 192 2.92 -6.98 2.75
N ALA A 193 2.83 -6.47 3.97
CA ALA A 193 3.97 -6.38 4.88
C ALA A 193 4.24 -7.72 5.59
N PRO A 194 5.50 -8.00 5.96
CA PRO A 194 5.83 -9.14 6.81
C PRO A 194 5.31 -8.94 8.25
N SER A 195 5.32 -10.00 9.04
CA SER A 195 4.79 -9.98 10.41
C SER A 195 5.84 -9.64 11.46
N VAL A 196 5.42 -8.93 12.50
CA VAL A 196 6.17 -8.80 13.76
C VAL A 196 6.00 -10.05 14.63
N VAL A 197 4.90 -10.80 14.45
CA VAL A 197 4.66 -12.04 15.19
C VAL A 197 5.39 -13.20 14.47
N PRO A 198 6.13 -14.06 15.19
CA PRO A 198 7.04 -15.00 14.54
C PRO A 198 6.29 -16.10 13.75
N THR A 199 6.18 -15.91 12.44
CA THR A 199 6.09 -17.00 11.44
C THR A 199 7.44 -17.19 10.72
N TYR A 200 8.19 -16.09 10.61
CA TYR A 200 9.55 -15.97 10.10
C TYR A 200 10.32 -15.02 11.03
N LEU A 201 11.45 -14.45 10.57
CA LEU A 201 12.07 -13.35 11.30
C LEU A 201 11.07 -12.19 11.46
N PRO A 202 10.79 -11.76 12.71
CA PRO A 202 9.95 -10.59 12.96
C PRO A 202 10.47 -9.37 12.20
N SER A 203 9.58 -8.66 11.52
CA SER A 203 9.97 -7.55 10.66
C SER A 203 8.97 -6.40 10.70
N PHE A 204 9.47 -5.20 10.41
CA PHE A 204 8.64 -4.01 10.25
C PHE A 204 9.15 -3.17 9.07
N ARG A 205 8.31 -2.25 8.61
CA ARG A 205 8.58 -1.41 7.45
C ARG A 205 8.37 0.07 7.78
N ILE A 206 9.26 0.91 7.26
CA ILE A 206 9.16 2.37 7.32
C ILE A 206 8.98 2.88 5.90
N TYR A 207 7.84 3.50 5.60
CA TYR A 207 7.59 4.17 4.32
C TYR A 207 8.05 5.61 4.37
N ALA A 208 8.59 6.12 3.27
CA ALA A 208 8.76 7.55 3.05
C ALA A 208 7.91 8.00 1.86
N TYR A 209 7.48 9.25 1.91
CA TYR A 209 6.63 9.89 0.93
C TYR A 209 7.17 11.28 0.61
N ASN A 210 6.75 11.82 -0.53
CA ASN A 210 7.17 13.13 -0.98
C ASN A 210 6.41 14.23 -0.23
N THR A 211 7.12 15.21 0.33
CA THR A 211 6.56 16.36 1.04
C THR A 211 6.70 17.66 0.25
N THR A 212 7.15 17.57 -1.00
CA THR A 212 7.43 18.70 -1.88
C THR A 212 6.58 18.64 -3.15
N GLY A 213 6.44 19.78 -3.81
CA GLY A 213 5.61 19.93 -5.02
C GLY A 213 4.27 20.59 -4.74
N SER A 214 3.46 20.73 -5.78
CA SER A 214 2.12 21.30 -5.71
C SER A 214 1.07 20.24 -5.37
N LEU A 215 -0.02 20.68 -4.76
CA LEU A 215 -1.21 19.86 -4.55
C LEU A 215 -1.75 19.39 -5.90
N TYR A 216 -2.08 18.10 -5.97
CA TYR A 216 -2.79 17.56 -7.11
C TYR A 216 -4.25 18.02 -7.07
N THR A 217 -4.71 18.65 -8.14
CA THR A 217 -6.13 18.96 -8.31
C THR A 217 -6.76 17.87 -9.15
N ALA A 218 -7.68 17.12 -8.55
CA ALA A 218 -8.46 16.13 -9.28
C ALA A 218 -9.23 16.83 -10.41
N GLY A 219 -8.97 16.44 -11.65
CA GLY A 219 -9.64 17.02 -12.82
C GLY A 219 -11.08 16.53 -12.96
N GLN A 220 -11.84 17.21 -13.83
CA GLN A 220 -12.94 16.55 -14.54
C GLN A 220 -12.32 15.53 -15.50
N LEU A 221 -12.89 14.33 -15.57
CA LEU A 221 -12.42 13.18 -16.37
C LEU A 221 -11.65 13.61 -17.63
N GLY A 222 -10.32 13.44 -17.66
CA GLY A 222 -9.51 13.85 -18.81
C GLY A 222 -8.04 14.10 -18.47
N ASN A 223 -7.23 14.14 -19.52
CA ASN A 223 -5.79 14.47 -19.55
C ASN A 223 -5.52 15.92 -19.13
N ALA A 224 -4.27 16.21 -18.74
CA ALA A 224 -3.81 17.46 -18.13
C ALA A 224 -4.09 18.76 -18.92
N THR A 225 -4.59 18.66 -20.16
CA THR A 225 -4.90 19.78 -21.06
C THR A 225 -6.35 20.26 -20.99
N GLY A 226 -7.17 19.72 -20.08
CA GLY A 226 -8.56 20.17 -19.92
C GLY A 226 -9.46 19.88 -21.12
N GLN A 227 -9.05 18.99 -22.03
CA GLN A 227 -9.95 18.45 -23.03
C GLN A 227 -10.90 17.43 -22.38
N PRO A 228 -12.20 17.44 -22.74
CA PRO A 228 -13.16 16.41 -22.33
C PRO A 228 -12.85 15.12 -23.09
N GLY A 229 -11.74 14.48 -22.72
CA GLY A 229 -11.22 13.23 -23.24
C GLY A 229 -10.95 12.27 -22.08
N GLY A 230 -11.88 12.22 -21.13
CA GLY A 230 -11.85 11.32 -19.99
C GLY A 230 -11.57 9.89 -20.38
N SER A 231 -10.87 9.16 -19.50
CA SER A 231 -10.80 7.71 -19.60
C SER A 231 -12.24 7.18 -19.71
N SER A 232 -12.59 6.61 -20.87
CA SER A 232 -13.85 5.86 -21.05
C SER A 232 -13.81 4.51 -20.32
N ALA A 233 -12.73 4.25 -19.57
CA ALA A 233 -12.60 3.06 -18.76
C ALA A 233 -13.61 3.15 -17.61
N SER A 234 -14.48 2.16 -17.58
CA SER A 234 -15.33 1.82 -16.46
C SER A 234 -15.27 0.31 -16.33
N LEU A 235 -15.76 -0.22 -15.21
CA LEU A 235 -15.82 -1.67 -15.08
C LEU A 235 -16.70 -2.28 -16.19
N LYS A 236 -17.87 -1.69 -16.44
CA LYS A 236 -18.79 -2.11 -17.50
C LYS A 236 -18.15 -2.12 -18.89
N SER A 237 -17.29 -1.15 -19.23
CA SER A 237 -16.63 -1.14 -20.54
C SER A 237 -15.56 -2.24 -20.70
N ARG A 238 -15.11 -2.86 -19.59
CA ARG A 238 -14.20 -4.01 -19.58
C ARG A 238 -14.91 -5.36 -19.61
N VAL A 239 -16.04 -5.47 -18.93
CA VAL A 239 -16.77 -6.74 -18.79
C VAL A 239 -18.03 -6.83 -19.66
N GLY A 240 -18.28 -5.84 -20.53
CA GLY A 240 -19.53 -5.71 -21.27
C GLY A 240 -19.97 -6.95 -22.06
N ALA A 241 -19.02 -7.74 -22.58
CA ALA A 241 -19.32 -9.00 -23.26
C ALA A 241 -19.89 -10.08 -22.31
N LEU A 242 -19.39 -10.16 -21.07
CA LEU A 242 -19.88 -11.09 -20.04
C LEU A 242 -21.28 -10.71 -19.56
N CYS A 243 -21.63 -9.43 -19.60
CA CYS A 243 -22.92 -8.93 -19.14
C CYS A 243 -24.10 -9.33 -20.03
N ALA A 244 -23.85 -9.94 -21.19
CA ALA A 244 -24.88 -10.56 -22.01
C ALA A 244 -25.34 -11.93 -21.45
N GLU A 245 -24.56 -12.55 -20.55
CA GLU A 245 -24.91 -13.82 -19.94
C GLU A 245 -25.78 -13.62 -18.69
N LYS A 246 -26.88 -14.39 -18.59
CA LYS A 246 -27.81 -14.33 -17.46
C LYS A 246 -27.14 -14.56 -16.09
N ALA A 247 -26.04 -15.31 -16.06
CA ALA A 247 -25.29 -15.56 -14.83
C ALA A 247 -24.65 -14.28 -14.24
N TYR A 248 -24.37 -13.28 -15.08
CA TYR A 248 -23.69 -12.05 -14.68
C TYR A 248 -24.61 -10.83 -14.57
N GLU A 249 -25.84 -10.92 -15.08
CA GLU A 249 -26.85 -9.83 -15.12
C GLU A 249 -27.06 -9.16 -13.75
N ASN A 250 -27.17 -9.94 -12.67
CA ASN A 250 -27.40 -9.47 -11.31
C ASN A 250 -26.13 -9.38 -10.44
N THR A 251 -24.95 -9.34 -11.03
CA THR A 251 -23.66 -9.20 -10.30
C THR A 251 -23.17 -7.75 -10.28
N TRP A 252 -22.28 -7.40 -9.37
CA TRP A 252 -21.66 -6.07 -9.35
C TRP A 252 -20.85 -5.78 -10.61
N ARG A 253 -20.29 -6.81 -11.26
CA ARG A 253 -19.50 -6.67 -12.49
C ARG A 253 -20.24 -5.89 -13.57
N CYS A 254 -21.54 -6.12 -13.70
CA CYS A 254 -22.38 -5.52 -14.75
C CYS A 254 -23.16 -4.28 -14.30
N ASN A 255 -23.11 -3.95 -13.00
CA ASN A 255 -23.93 -2.90 -12.41
C ASN A 255 -23.09 -1.78 -11.75
N LEU A 256 -21.77 -1.76 -11.99
CA LEU A 256 -20.87 -0.66 -11.65
C LEU A 256 -20.43 0.03 -12.96
N GLU A 257 -20.95 1.23 -13.18
CA GLU A 257 -20.86 1.95 -14.46
C GLU A 257 -20.07 3.25 -14.37
N GLN A 258 -19.64 3.61 -13.15
CA GLN A 258 -18.94 4.84 -12.87
C GLN A 258 -17.65 4.93 -13.70
N PRO A 259 -17.36 6.09 -14.30
CA PRO A 259 -16.12 6.28 -15.04
C PRO A 259 -14.94 6.32 -14.06
N TRP A 260 -13.81 5.79 -14.48
CA TRP A 260 -12.60 5.80 -13.66
C TRP A 260 -11.91 7.17 -13.68
N HIS A 261 -11.55 7.66 -12.49
CA HIS A 261 -10.75 8.86 -12.29
C HIS A 261 -9.25 8.50 -12.38
N SER A 262 -8.81 8.12 -13.58
CA SER A 262 -7.40 7.88 -13.90
C SER A 262 -6.81 9.04 -14.71
N ASN A 263 -5.56 9.40 -14.40
CA ASN A 263 -4.78 10.36 -15.16
C ASN A 263 -3.29 9.99 -15.08
N ALA A 264 -2.52 10.21 -16.15
CA ALA A 264 -1.07 9.96 -16.13
C ALA A 264 -0.34 10.78 -15.06
N GLU A 265 -0.89 11.93 -14.70
CA GLU A 265 -0.41 12.86 -13.67
C GLU A 265 -0.94 12.51 -12.27
N SER A 266 -1.80 11.51 -12.11
CA SER A 266 -2.33 11.12 -10.79
C SER A 266 -1.18 10.79 -9.82
N PRO A 267 -1.31 11.09 -8.51
CA PRO A 267 -0.29 10.76 -7.52
C PRO A 267 0.06 9.27 -7.40
N SER A 268 -0.83 8.37 -7.84
CA SER A 268 -0.57 6.93 -7.98
C SER A 268 0.26 6.56 -9.21
N ARG A 269 0.43 7.49 -10.17
CA ARG A 269 1.03 7.29 -11.49
C ARG A 269 2.33 8.03 -11.69
N MET A 270 2.52 9.12 -10.95
CA MET A 270 3.74 9.91 -10.99
C MET A 270 4.10 10.43 -9.60
N ASN A 271 5.40 10.47 -9.31
CA ASN A 271 5.92 11.08 -8.10
C ASN A 271 5.58 12.58 -8.01
N ARG A 272 4.79 12.94 -7.00
CA ARG A 272 4.49 14.32 -6.61
C ARG A 272 4.14 14.38 -5.13
N LEU A 273 3.66 15.52 -4.66
CA LEU A 273 3.29 15.73 -3.27
C LEU A 273 2.42 14.57 -2.75
N TRP A 274 2.82 14.02 -1.61
CA TRP A 274 2.26 12.85 -0.91
C TRP A 274 2.49 11.47 -1.54
N THR A 275 3.02 11.39 -2.77
CA THR A 275 3.34 10.09 -3.39
C THR A 275 4.35 9.31 -2.56
N PRO A 276 4.14 8.00 -2.34
CA PRO A 276 5.14 7.15 -1.71
C PRO A 276 6.42 7.02 -2.56
N LEU A 277 7.56 7.32 -1.94
CA LEU A 277 8.88 7.30 -2.58
C LEU A 277 9.57 5.95 -2.43
N GLY A 278 9.33 5.26 -1.33
CA GLY A 278 9.99 4.01 -1.03
C GLY A 278 9.75 3.57 0.40
N TYR A 279 10.32 2.42 0.75
CA TYR A 279 10.33 1.95 2.11
C TYR A 279 11.65 1.24 2.46
N ALA A 280 11.90 1.16 3.76
CA ALA A 280 12.88 0.30 4.37
C ALA A 280 12.23 -0.82 5.14
N GLN A 281 12.71 -2.04 4.93
CA GLN A 281 12.34 -3.19 5.74
C GLN A 281 13.44 -3.54 6.71
N TYR A 282 13.07 -3.75 7.97
CA TYR A 282 13.96 -4.13 9.04
C TYR A 282 13.52 -5.47 9.63
N THR A 283 14.49 -6.33 9.90
CA THR A 283 14.31 -7.54 10.71
C THR A 283 14.66 -7.22 12.17
N LEU A 284 13.80 -7.60 13.11
CA LEU A 284 14.07 -7.58 14.53
C LEU A 284 14.84 -8.86 14.91
N ARG A 285 15.82 -8.72 15.81
CA ARG A 285 16.72 -9.77 16.29
C ARG A 285 16.89 -9.65 17.79
N GLY A 286 17.10 -10.77 18.46
CA GLY A 286 17.23 -10.80 19.91
C GLY A 286 15.95 -10.32 20.60
N MET A 287 14.80 -10.75 20.07
CA MET A 287 13.52 -10.53 20.72
C MET A 287 13.44 -11.35 22.02
N ASP A 288 14.04 -12.54 22.01
CA ASP A 288 14.18 -13.40 23.19
C ASP A 288 15.15 -12.74 24.18
N GLY A 289 14.61 -12.21 25.27
CA GLY A 289 15.37 -11.48 26.30
C GLY A 289 15.40 -9.96 26.12
N ALA A 290 14.60 -9.40 25.20
CA ALA A 290 14.40 -7.96 25.15
C ALA A 290 13.56 -7.48 26.34
N ASP A 291 13.99 -6.38 26.97
CA ASP A 291 13.29 -5.73 28.08
C ASP A 291 13.43 -4.20 27.98
N GLU A 292 12.92 -3.47 28.98
CA GLU A 292 12.99 -2.00 29.00
C GLU A 292 14.41 -1.44 28.96
N LYS A 293 15.40 -2.19 29.47
CA LYS A 293 16.81 -1.79 29.52
C LYS A 293 17.59 -2.29 28.30
N HIS A 294 17.12 -3.34 27.66
CA HIS A 294 17.76 -4.02 26.54
C HIS A 294 16.77 -4.13 25.37
N PRO A 295 16.57 -3.04 24.60
CA PRO A 295 15.64 -3.06 23.49
C PRO A 295 16.09 -4.04 22.39
N PRO A 296 15.14 -4.59 21.62
CA PRO A 296 15.48 -5.52 20.54
C PRO A 296 16.32 -4.83 19.47
N LYS A 297 17.28 -5.55 18.90
CA LYS A 297 18.13 -5.02 17.82
C LYS A 297 17.40 -5.16 16.50
N PHE A 298 17.44 -4.13 15.67
CA PHE A 298 16.93 -4.20 14.30
C PHE A 298 18.06 -4.14 13.28
N LYS A 299 17.87 -4.82 12.16
CA LYS A 299 18.82 -4.85 11.04
C LYS A 299 18.08 -4.57 9.74
N LEU A 300 18.59 -3.60 8.98
CA LEU A 300 18.09 -3.31 7.64
C LEU A 300 18.20 -4.56 6.75
N GLU A 301 17.07 -4.99 6.22
CA GLU A 301 16.96 -6.11 5.29
C GLU A 301 17.17 -5.61 3.86
N TYR A 302 16.31 -4.71 3.41
CA TYR A 302 16.44 -4.02 2.13
C TYR A 302 15.64 -2.70 2.09
N LEU A 303 15.86 -1.96 1.01
CA LEU A 303 15.28 -0.68 0.67
C LEU A 303 14.69 -0.78 -0.74
N THR A 304 13.61 -0.06 -1.00
CA THR A 304 13.17 0.16 -2.39
C THR A 304 13.76 1.43 -3.01
N PHE A 305 14.20 2.38 -2.17
CA PHE A 305 14.74 3.67 -2.60
C PHE A 305 15.93 3.57 -3.55
N PRO A 306 16.07 4.53 -4.49
CA PRO A 306 17.36 4.83 -5.09
C PRO A 306 18.36 5.19 -3.98
N VAL A 307 19.54 4.57 -3.97
CA VAL A 307 20.56 4.83 -2.93
C VAL A 307 20.97 6.30 -2.91
N THR A 308 20.96 6.96 -4.07
CA THR A 308 21.22 8.40 -4.24
C THR A 308 20.19 9.29 -3.52
N ALA A 309 18.98 8.80 -3.25
CA ALA A 309 17.91 9.55 -2.59
C ALA A 309 17.96 9.48 -1.06
N LEU A 310 18.72 8.54 -0.47
CA LEU A 310 18.82 8.40 0.99
C LEU A 310 19.50 9.62 1.63
N HIS A 311 20.61 10.05 1.02
CA HIS A 311 21.38 11.22 1.42
C HIS A 311 21.97 11.88 0.16
N PRO A 312 21.28 12.84 -0.48
CA PRO A 312 21.88 13.59 -1.57
C PRO A 312 23.17 14.28 -1.10
N PRO A 313 24.17 14.49 -1.98
CA PRO A 313 25.35 15.27 -1.64
C PRO A 313 24.92 16.64 -1.12
N GLU A 314 25.50 17.07 0.00
CA GLU A 314 25.25 18.41 0.54
C GLU A 314 25.55 19.44 -0.54
N ALA A 315 24.57 20.29 -0.87
CA ALA A 315 24.85 21.52 -1.60
C ALA A 315 25.88 22.28 -0.78
N GLN A 316 27.01 22.66 -1.40
CA GLN A 316 28.12 23.35 -0.75
C GLN A 316 27.60 24.54 0.07
N GLY A 317 27.54 24.40 1.41
CA GLY A 317 27.13 25.48 2.31
C GLY A 317 26.20 25.14 3.49
N ALA A 318 25.61 23.95 3.58
CA ALA A 318 24.74 23.61 4.71
C ALA A 318 25.52 22.95 5.87
N ALA A 319 25.84 23.72 6.91
CA ALA A 319 26.57 23.25 8.07
C ALA A 319 25.74 22.30 8.96
N ASP A 320 26.37 21.16 9.28
CA ASP A 320 26.20 20.26 10.43
C ASP A 320 24.76 19.88 10.85
N ALA A 321 24.22 18.84 10.20
CA ALA A 321 23.09 18.07 10.69
C ALA A 321 23.58 16.85 11.49
N THR A 322 24.10 17.09 12.70
CA THR A 322 24.32 16.00 13.67
C THR A 322 22.97 15.51 14.20
N ASP A 323 22.56 14.33 13.76
CA ASP A 323 21.33 13.64 14.17
C ASP A 323 21.55 12.81 15.46
N THR A 324 22.14 13.48 16.46
CA THR A 324 22.33 12.96 17.82
C THR A 324 21.62 13.91 18.77
N ASP A 325 20.43 13.51 19.24
CA ASP A 325 20.01 13.73 20.63
C ASP A 325 18.76 12.88 20.93
N GLU A 326 18.74 12.30 22.13
CA GLU A 326 17.62 11.59 22.78
C GLU A 326 16.56 12.60 23.29
N PRO A 327 15.30 12.20 23.53
CA PRO A 327 14.33 13.11 24.13
C PRO A 327 14.54 13.16 25.65
N ALA A 328 15.00 14.29 26.17
CA ALA A 328 14.98 14.59 27.59
C ALA A 328 13.55 14.92 28.06
N SER A 329 13.18 14.35 29.20
CA SER A 329 11.94 14.56 29.93
C SER A 329 11.93 15.88 30.72
N ASP A 330 10.70 16.28 31.06
CA ASP A 330 10.28 17.04 32.24
C ASP A 330 10.07 18.57 32.21
N SER A 331 8.83 18.88 32.63
CA SER A 331 8.40 19.93 33.55
C SER A 331 8.55 21.39 33.13
N ALA A 332 7.41 21.97 32.75
CA ALA A 332 7.22 23.41 32.68
C ALA A 332 6.91 23.98 34.08
N HIS A 333 7.81 24.80 34.60
CA HIS A 333 7.47 25.85 35.56
C HIS A 333 8.27 27.13 35.28
N ALA A 334 7.52 28.22 35.31
CA ALA A 334 7.90 29.58 35.73
C ALA A 334 8.11 30.68 34.66
N SER A 335 7.26 31.70 34.83
CA SER A 335 7.53 33.14 34.90
C SER A 335 8.09 33.91 33.70
N GLU A 336 7.38 34.99 33.44
CA GLU A 336 7.70 36.15 32.62
C GLU A 336 9.03 36.82 33.03
N GLY A 337 9.74 37.34 32.02
CA GLY A 337 10.92 38.19 32.16
C GLY A 337 11.45 38.60 30.79
N GLU A 338 11.41 39.90 30.50
CA GLU A 338 11.74 40.52 29.22
C GLU A 338 13.26 40.67 28.94
N SER A 339 13.55 40.75 27.64
CA SER A 339 14.70 41.37 26.95
C SER A 339 16.10 40.77 27.12
N GLU A 340 16.69 40.31 26.02
CA GLU A 340 17.68 41.09 25.24
C GLU A 340 18.07 40.34 23.95
N SER A 341 18.43 41.13 22.94
CA SER A 341 18.66 40.73 21.56
C SER A 341 20.05 40.13 21.34
N GLU A 342 20.11 38.83 21.06
CA GLU A 342 21.22 38.21 20.33
C GLU A 342 20.70 37.64 19.01
N GLY A 343 21.36 38.01 17.91
CA GLY A 343 21.02 37.59 16.56
C GLY A 343 21.10 36.07 16.40
N LYS A 344 19.98 35.39 16.60
CA LYS A 344 19.79 34.00 16.15
C LYS A 344 19.90 33.98 14.64
N LYS A 345 21.00 33.42 14.12
CA LYS A 345 21.01 32.83 12.77
C LYS A 345 19.82 31.88 12.73
N GLU A 346 18.78 32.24 11.98
CA GLU A 346 17.69 31.31 11.66
C GLU A 346 18.34 30.08 11.02
N LYS A 347 18.43 28.99 11.79
CA LYS A 347 18.77 27.69 11.24
C LYS A 347 17.68 27.39 10.23
N GLY A 348 18.04 27.33 8.95
CA GLY A 348 17.14 26.92 7.89
C GLY A 348 16.45 25.59 8.25
N PRO A 349 15.30 25.28 7.62
CA PRO A 349 14.50 24.12 7.98
C PRO A 349 15.37 22.85 7.99
N LYS A 350 15.35 22.14 9.12
CA LYS A 350 16.12 20.89 9.31
C LYS A 350 15.66 19.88 8.26
N PHE A 351 16.54 19.54 7.32
CA PHE A 351 16.23 18.53 6.29
C PHE A 351 16.13 17.15 6.94
N TRP A 352 14.94 16.53 6.86
CA TRP A 352 14.71 15.18 7.36
C TRP A 352 15.01 14.17 6.25
N HIS A 353 16.03 13.34 6.46
CA HIS A 353 16.34 12.26 5.52
C HIS A 353 15.22 11.21 5.53
N PRO A 354 14.92 10.56 4.39
CA PRO A 354 13.96 9.45 4.34
C PRO A 354 14.24 8.37 5.39
N ILE A 355 15.52 8.15 5.70
CA ILE A 355 15.99 7.28 6.78
C ILE A 355 17.19 7.94 7.48
N PRO A 356 17.21 8.04 8.81
CA PRO A 356 18.37 8.56 9.54
C PRO A 356 19.66 7.78 9.27
N ARG A 357 20.79 8.50 9.07
CA ARG A 357 22.12 7.90 8.78
C ARG A 357 22.52 6.80 9.76
N ARG A 358 22.20 6.99 11.05
CA ARG A 358 22.51 6.04 12.12
C ARG A 358 21.85 4.67 11.93
N HIS A 359 20.67 4.64 11.31
CA HIS A 359 19.91 3.42 11.04
C HIS A 359 20.27 2.75 9.70
N LEU A 360 21.15 3.37 8.91
CA LEU A 360 21.70 2.78 7.69
C LEU A 360 23.01 2.01 7.97
N PRO A 361 23.26 0.90 7.25
CA PRO A 361 24.57 0.27 7.21
C PRO A 361 25.66 1.25 6.79
N ARG A 362 26.90 1.10 7.30
CA ARG A 362 28.04 2.00 6.95
C ARG A 362 28.22 2.17 5.44
N LEU A 363 28.01 1.11 4.66
CA LEU A 363 28.07 1.10 3.19
C LEU A 363 27.01 1.96 2.49
N LEU A 364 25.96 2.40 3.18
CA LEU A 364 24.89 3.25 2.63
C LEU A 364 24.92 4.68 3.19
N ARG A 365 25.81 4.96 4.14
CA ARG A 365 25.96 6.30 4.74
C ARG A 365 26.70 7.28 3.81
N ASN A 366 27.40 6.77 2.81
CA ASN A 366 28.11 7.58 1.82
C ASN A 366 27.31 7.65 0.51
N SER A 367 26.95 8.88 0.09
CA SER A 367 26.13 9.20 -1.09
C SER A 367 26.78 8.79 -2.42
N THR A 368 28.10 8.58 -2.45
CA THR A 368 28.85 8.18 -3.65
C THR A 368 28.62 6.71 -4.06
N ILE A 369 27.96 5.89 -3.23
CA ILE A 369 27.70 4.48 -3.50
C ILE A 369 26.40 4.33 -4.33
N GLY A 370 26.41 4.86 -5.56
CA GLY A 370 25.27 4.83 -6.48
C GLY A 370 24.89 3.44 -7.03
N LYS A 371 25.56 2.36 -6.62
CA LYS A 371 25.40 1.02 -7.22
C LYS A 371 25.24 -0.14 -6.23
N SER A 372 24.96 0.11 -4.94
CA SER A 372 24.78 -0.99 -3.98
C SER A 372 23.46 -1.75 -4.21
N LYS A 373 23.48 -2.68 -5.19
CA LYS A 373 22.42 -3.66 -5.45
C LYS A 373 22.19 -4.63 -4.28
N LYS A 374 23.02 -4.56 -3.24
CA LYS A 374 22.93 -5.40 -2.04
C LYS A 374 21.72 -5.03 -1.19
N PHE A 375 21.49 -3.73 -0.99
CA PHE A 375 20.41 -3.24 -0.12
C PHE A 375 19.24 -2.65 -0.89
N ALA A 376 19.38 -2.32 -2.18
CA ALA A 376 18.28 -1.92 -3.05
C ALA A 376 18.11 -2.97 -4.18
N PRO A 377 17.51 -4.14 -3.91
CA PRO A 377 17.50 -5.28 -4.83
C PRO A 377 16.60 -5.06 -6.05
N TYR A 378 15.55 -4.25 -5.91
CA TYR A 378 14.55 -4.01 -6.95
C TYR A 378 14.90 -2.77 -7.79
N GLY A 379 15.55 -1.77 -7.20
CA GLY A 379 15.90 -0.51 -7.87
C GLY A 379 14.66 0.19 -8.39
N LEU A 380 13.67 0.39 -7.50
CA LEU A 380 12.49 1.17 -7.81
C LEU A 380 12.84 2.65 -7.72
N GLU A 381 12.25 3.47 -8.59
CA GLU A 381 12.41 4.92 -8.55
C GLU A 381 11.49 5.55 -7.50
N ASP A 382 10.27 5.03 -7.41
CA ASP A 382 9.25 5.36 -6.43
C ASP A 382 8.33 4.14 -6.18
N LEU A 383 7.21 4.31 -5.46
CA LEU A 383 6.21 3.26 -5.26
C LEU A 383 4.92 3.48 -6.07
N THR A 384 4.99 4.17 -7.22
CA THR A 384 3.85 4.38 -8.12
C THR A 384 3.51 3.11 -8.92
N ILE A 385 2.31 3.07 -9.50
CA ILE A 385 1.84 1.95 -10.33
C ILE A 385 2.86 1.61 -11.44
N PRO A 386 3.41 2.57 -12.23
CA PRO A 386 4.44 2.27 -13.23
C PRO A 386 5.71 1.60 -12.68
N SER A 387 6.19 2.03 -11.51
CA SER A 387 7.37 1.43 -10.87
C SER A 387 7.13 -0.05 -10.51
N TRP A 388 5.94 -0.35 -9.98
CA TRP A 388 5.57 -1.70 -9.58
C TRP A 388 5.26 -2.62 -10.77
N THR A 389 4.55 -2.14 -11.80
CA THR A 389 4.31 -2.93 -13.01
C THR A 389 5.61 -3.21 -13.76
N ALA A 390 6.56 -2.27 -13.80
CA ALA A 390 7.89 -2.50 -14.36
C ALA A 390 8.68 -3.56 -13.58
N LEU A 391 8.60 -3.57 -12.24
CA LEU A 391 9.17 -4.65 -11.42
C LEU A 391 8.46 -5.98 -11.68
N GLY A 392 7.14 -5.98 -11.78
CA GLY A 392 6.33 -7.15 -12.17
C GLY A 392 6.82 -7.73 -13.49
N GLN A 393 6.86 -6.95 -14.57
CA GLN A 393 7.37 -7.39 -15.87
C GLN A 393 8.81 -7.96 -15.78
N ARG A 394 9.68 -7.35 -14.97
CA ARG A 394 11.05 -7.86 -14.77
C ARG A 394 11.06 -9.20 -14.04
N LEU A 395 10.19 -9.40 -13.05
CA LEU A 395 10.00 -10.67 -12.34
C LEU A 395 9.34 -11.73 -13.23
N GLY A 396 8.42 -11.34 -14.12
CA GLY A 396 7.73 -12.21 -15.08
C GLY A 396 8.63 -12.81 -16.17
N ARG A 397 9.77 -12.19 -16.47
CA ARG A 397 10.76 -12.72 -17.44
C ARG A 397 11.45 -13.98 -16.91
N SER A 398 11.36 -15.08 -17.64
CA SER A 398 12.02 -16.36 -17.30
C SER A 398 13.53 -16.26 -17.08
N LYS A 399 14.20 -15.37 -17.82
CA LYS A 399 15.65 -15.13 -17.73
C LYS A 399 16.08 -14.36 -16.46
N ALA A 400 15.16 -13.81 -15.66
CA ALA A 400 15.47 -12.98 -14.48
C ALA A 400 15.81 -13.81 -13.22
N LYS A 401 16.60 -14.88 -13.34
CA LYS A 401 16.86 -15.87 -12.28
C LYS A 401 17.35 -15.24 -10.97
N GLN A 402 18.32 -14.33 -11.04
CA GLN A 402 18.88 -13.67 -9.85
C GLN A 402 17.87 -12.75 -9.15
N LEU A 403 17.04 -12.03 -9.92
CA LEU A 403 16.01 -11.15 -9.36
C LEU A 403 14.91 -11.96 -8.67
N ARG A 404 14.46 -13.05 -9.31
CA ARG A 404 13.50 -14.00 -8.73
C ARG A 404 14.01 -14.64 -7.44
N GLN A 405 15.28 -15.04 -7.41
CA GLN A 405 15.91 -15.60 -6.21
C GLN A 405 15.94 -14.58 -5.06
N ARG A 406 16.26 -13.31 -5.34
CA ARG A 406 16.21 -12.23 -4.35
C ARG A 406 14.79 -11.97 -3.87
N PHE A 407 13.83 -11.87 -4.78
CA PHE A 407 12.42 -11.69 -4.46
C PHE A 407 11.93 -12.81 -3.52
N ARG A 408 12.20 -14.07 -3.87
CA ARG A 408 11.88 -15.23 -3.01
C ARG A 408 12.52 -15.12 -1.64
N ARG A 409 13.81 -14.75 -1.57
CA ARG A 409 14.53 -14.61 -0.30
C ARG A 409 13.88 -13.59 0.61
N PHE A 410 13.57 -12.39 0.12
CA PHE A 410 12.96 -11.34 0.92
C PHE A 410 11.51 -11.66 1.29
N MET A 411 10.77 -12.31 0.38
CA MET A 411 9.40 -12.76 0.64
C MET A 411 9.26 -13.65 1.88
N TYR A 412 10.29 -14.42 2.18
CA TYR A 412 10.36 -15.30 3.35
C TYR A 412 11.32 -14.81 4.44
N MET A 413 11.69 -13.53 4.42
CA MET A 413 12.60 -12.90 5.38
C MET A 413 13.90 -13.71 5.59
N GLY A 414 14.38 -14.35 4.53
CA GLY A 414 15.60 -15.18 4.52
C GLY A 414 15.46 -16.63 5.00
N ALA A 415 14.27 -17.11 5.39
CA ALA A 415 14.10 -18.46 5.94
C ALA A 415 14.28 -19.61 4.93
N ASP A 416 14.11 -19.34 3.63
CA ASP A 416 14.29 -20.32 2.54
C ASP A 416 15.77 -20.68 2.26
N GLU A 417 16.75 -20.10 2.97
CA GLU A 417 18.17 -20.48 2.88
C GLU A 417 18.52 -21.72 3.73
N ALA A 418 17.55 -22.29 4.47
CA ALA A 418 17.74 -23.44 5.36
C ALA A 418 17.29 -24.80 4.78
N THR A 419 16.93 -24.89 3.49
CA THR A 419 16.53 -26.15 2.82
C THR A 419 17.24 -26.37 1.49
#